data_AF-U1Q609-F1
#
_entry.id   AF-U1Q609-F1
#
_cell.length_a   1.000
_cell.length_b   1.000
_cell.length_c   1.000
_cell.angle_alpha   90.00
_cell.angle_beta   90.00
_cell.angle_gamma   90.00
#
_symmetry.space_group_name_H-M   'P 1'
#
loop_
_entity.id
_entity.type
_entity.pdbx_description
1 polymer ?
#
loop_
_entity_poly.entity_id
_entity_poly.type
_entity_poly.pdbx_seq_one_letter_code
_entity_poly.pdbx_strand_id
1 'polypeptide(L)'
;MSELDRSIRIRSVLNDWFAVILLVLVIAAALSGWWAYQVNLVPDVEQEERMVEQWSETTSFQHSAVITNDTLPFNENNVVSNRPIYYTSVADQLDGTYNYTYSADSGSLAVSTETFLLIRAGELNDGSMTETYWDIRQPLVNHTTTLEPGDAHNVEFAISIPSVLETIGTAESQLGSSEGIVDVRVIAVSDVAGTANGNEVNETYRSEMPMVVTPSTFRVTDTQTIDEAHQSFETFEVNTARSRCCYGSILVFGLTIAILVLILGFRYRGYIELTDEERELVEITQARQRFNEWISTGEFPSEREYDETVLVDDLEGLVDVAIDTNKRVIEDDQLGVFTVLDDAYIYIYVQPDSAARDWLVNYADTTIDEFDDYEF
;
A
#
# COMPACT_ATOMS: atom_id res chain seq x y z
N MET A 1 36.73 -24.21 -43.45
CA MET A 1 35.75 -23.65 -42.49
C MET A 1 36.11 -24.13 -41.09
N SER A 2 37.01 -23.43 -40.40
CA SER A 2 37.45 -23.77 -39.05
C SER A 2 36.49 -23.17 -38.01
N GLU A 3 36.12 -23.99 -37.04
CA GLU A 3 35.56 -23.54 -35.77
C GLU A 3 36.62 -22.65 -35.09
N LEU A 4 36.59 -21.35 -35.36
CA LEU A 4 37.20 -20.37 -34.48
C LEU A 4 36.55 -20.56 -33.11
N ASP A 5 37.34 -21.19 -32.25
CA ASP A 5 36.94 -21.79 -31.00
C ASP A 5 36.07 -20.79 -30.21
N ARG A 6 34.86 -21.21 -29.83
CA ARG A 6 33.83 -20.36 -29.21
C ARG A 6 34.38 -19.58 -28.01
N SER A 7 35.42 -20.14 -27.38
CA SER A 7 36.26 -19.56 -26.33
C SER A 7 36.89 -18.22 -26.71
N ILE A 8 37.48 -18.08 -27.90
CA ILE A 8 38.20 -16.89 -28.37
C ILE A 8 37.22 -15.75 -28.65
N ARG A 9 36.08 -16.05 -29.28
CA ARG A 9 35.00 -15.07 -29.48
C ARG A 9 34.42 -14.56 -28.16
N ILE A 10 34.21 -15.45 -27.19
CA ILE A 10 33.72 -15.07 -25.86
C ILE A 10 34.75 -14.20 -25.13
N ARG A 11 36.05 -14.54 -25.20
CA ARG A 11 37.14 -13.75 -24.59
C ARG A 11 37.26 -12.35 -25.21
N SER A 12 37.17 -12.23 -26.53
CA SER A 12 37.19 -10.94 -27.24
C SER A 12 36.01 -10.05 -26.82
N VAL A 13 34.78 -10.56 -26.85
CA VAL A 13 33.60 -9.78 -26.45
C VAL A 13 33.65 -9.38 -24.97
N LEU A 14 34.13 -10.27 -24.08
CA LEU A 14 34.29 -9.96 -22.66
C LEU A 14 35.33 -8.86 -22.42
N ASN A 15 36.40 -8.80 -23.22
CA ASN A 15 37.43 -7.77 -23.08
C ASN A 15 36.91 -6.41 -23.56
N ASP A 16 36.26 -6.37 -24.72
CA ASP A 16 35.76 -5.13 -25.33
C ASP A 16 34.62 -4.51 -24.51
N TRP A 17 33.74 -5.34 -23.93
CA TRP A 17 32.60 -4.90 -23.13
C TRP A 17 32.84 -4.97 -21.62
N PHE A 18 34.06 -5.30 -21.17
CA PHE A 18 34.37 -5.51 -19.75
C PHE A 18 33.90 -4.35 -18.86
N ALA A 19 34.23 -3.12 -19.27
CA ALA A 19 33.89 -1.91 -18.51
C ALA A 19 32.37 -1.71 -18.39
N VAL A 20 31.62 -2.01 -19.45
CA VAL A 20 30.15 -1.89 -19.47
C VAL A 20 29.52 -2.98 -18.62
N ILE A 21 29.99 -4.23 -18.73
CA ILE A 21 29.51 -5.36 -17.92
C ILE A 21 29.77 -5.11 -16.43
N LEU A 22 30.96 -4.60 -16.09
CA LEU A 22 31.30 -4.25 -14.71
C LEU A 22 30.39 -3.14 -14.17
N LEU A 23 30.17 -2.08 -14.96
CA LEU A 23 29.27 -0.99 -14.59
C LEU A 23 27.85 -1.49 -14.31
N VAL A 24 27.31 -2.33 -15.19
CA VAL A 24 25.97 -2.93 -15.04
C VAL A 24 25.89 -3.79 -13.78
N LEU A 25 26.90 -4.60 -13.50
CA LEU A 25 26.93 -5.45 -12.29
C LEU A 25 27.04 -4.64 -11.00
N VAL A 26 27.80 -3.54 -10.99
CA VAL A 26 27.86 -2.63 -9.84
C VAL A 26 26.50 -1.99 -9.57
N ILE A 27 25.80 -1.54 -10.62
CA ILE A 27 24.45 -0.98 -10.49
C ILE A 27 23.47 -2.05 -9.98
N ALA A 28 23.54 -3.27 -10.52
CA ALA A 28 22.70 -4.39 -10.09
C ALA A 28 22.97 -4.77 -8.62
N ALA A 29 24.22 -4.76 -8.18
CA ALA A 29 24.60 -4.98 -6.79
C ALA A 29 24.05 -3.88 -5.87
N ALA A 30 24.13 -2.61 -6.28
CA ALA A 30 23.57 -1.50 -5.51
C ALA A 30 22.04 -1.61 -5.37
N LEU A 31 21.33 -1.91 -6.46
CA LEU A 31 19.87 -2.06 -6.46
C LEU A 31 19.42 -3.28 -5.65
N SER A 32 20.07 -4.43 -5.82
CA SER A 32 19.74 -5.64 -5.05
C SER A 32 20.09 -5.51 -3.58
N GLY A 33 21.17 -4.81 -3.23
CA GLY A 33 21.54 -4.48 -1.85
C GLY A 33 20.53 -3.52 -1.20
N TRP A 34 20.11 -2.48 -1.92
CA TRP A 34 19.06 -1.57 -1.45
C TRP A 34 17.73 -2.30 -1.21
N TRP A 35 17.32 -3.17 -2.15
CA TRP A 35 16.12 -3.97 -2.01
C TRP A 35 16.22 -4.95 -0.82
N ALA A 36 17.37 -5.62 -0.65
CA ALA A 36 17.60 -6.49 0.49
C ALA A 36 17.56 -5.74 1.83
N TYR A 37 18.12 -4.52 1.89
CA TYR A 37 18.06 -3.65 3.06
C TYR A 37 16.62 -3.30 3.43
N GLN A 38 15.83 -2.82 2.45
CA GLN A 38 14.43 -2.45 2.66
C GLN A 38 13.60 -3.64 3.16
N VAL A 39 13.77 -4.83 2.58
CA VAL A 39 12.95 -5.99 2.94
C VAL A 39 13.38 -6.69 4.24
N ASN A 40 14.66 -6.59 4.64
CA ASN A 40 15.19 -7.37 5.78
C ASN A 40 15.43 -6.54 7.05
N LEU A 41 15.76 -5.26 6.89
CA LEU A 41 16.19 -4.38 7.98
C LEU A 41 15.17 -3.30 8.32
N VAL A 42 14.29 -2.91 7.38
CA VAL A 42 13.16 -2.05 7.70
C VAL A 42 12.00 -2.94 8.17
N PRO A 43 11.53 -2.79 9.43
CA PRO A 43 10.39 -3.55 9.91
C PRO A 43 9.15 -3.14 9.13
N ASP A 44 8.46 -4.13 8.57
CA ASP A 44 7.14 -3.94 7.99
C ASP A 44 6.14 -3.96 9.14
N VAL A 45 5.53 -2.81 9.39
CA VAL A 45 4.56 -2.59 10.48
C VAL A 45 3.19 -2.38 9.86
N GLU A 46 2.22 -3.16 10.32
CA GLU A 46 0.81 -2.97 9.99
C GLU A 46 0.14 -2.26 11.16
N GLN A 47 -0.70 -1.27 10.85
CA GLN A 47 -1.51 -0.58 11.84
C GLN A 47 -2.79 -1.36 12.03
N GLU A 48 -3.00 -1.89 13.23
CA GLU A 48 -4.23 -2.58 13.61
C GLU A 48 -5.03 -1.69 14.56
N GLU A 49 -6.26 -1.33 14.17
CA GLU A 49 -7.20 -0.65 15.07
C GLU A 49 -7.87 -1.69 15.98
N ARG A 50 -7.73 -1.52 17.29
CA ARG A 50 -8.42 -2.36 18.28
C ARG A 50 -9.32 -1.49 19.15
N MET A 51 -10.57 -1.93 19.33
CA MET A 51 -11.48 -1.34 20.29
C MET A 51 -10.94 -1.60 21.70
N VAL A 52 -10.62 -0.54 22.42
CA VAL A 52 -10.03 -0.61 23.76
C VAL A 52 -11.01 -0.21 24.85
N GLU A 53 -11.97 0.67 24.54
CA GLU A 53 -12.93 1.16 25.52
C GLU A 53 -14.32 1.23 24.91
N GLN A 54 -15.30 0.69 25.63
CA GLN A 54 -16.71 0.84 25.33
C GLN A 54 -17.44 1.17 26.62
N TRP A 55 -18.20 2.26 26.61
CA TRP A 55 -19.17 2.54 27.65
C TRP A 55 -20.49 3.00 27.02
N SER A 56 -21.59 2.83 27.73
CA SER A 56 -22.91 3.21 27.23
C SER A 56 -23.74 3.82 28.35
N GLU A 57 -24.70 4.65 27.97
CA GLU A 57 -25.64 5.26 28.90
C GLU A 57 -27.05 5.26 28.34
N THR A 58 -28.00 5.16 29.25
CA THR A 58 -29.40 5.03 28.90
C THR A 58 -30.25 5.76 29.91
N THR A 59 -31.27 6.47 29.42
CA THR A 59 -32.34 7.02 30.25
C THR A 59 -33.66 6.32 29.97
N SER A 60 -34.53 6.26 30.96
CA SER A 60 -35.87 5.71 30.78
C SER A 60 -36.89 6.34 31.71
N PHE A 61 -38.16 6.28 31.32
CA PHE A 61 -39.28 6.61 32.18
C PHE A 61 -40.12 5.36 32.45
N GLN A 62 -40.56 5.21 33.69
CA GLN A 62 -41.64 4.32 34.07
C GLN A 62 -42.74 5.14 34.71
N HIS A 63 -43.98 4.65 34.62
CA HIS A 63 -45.10 5.34 35.22
C HIS A 63 -46.13 4.37 35.80
N SER A 64 -46.84 4.82 36.83
CA SER A 64 -47.90 4.07 37.50
C SER A 64 -48.96 5.01 38.04
N ALA A 65 -50.07 4.44 38.48
CA ALA A 65 -51.06 5.14 39.26
C ALA A 65 -51.65 4.19 40.30
N VAL A 66 -51.99 4.74 41.47
CA VAL A 66 -52.72 4.01 42.51
C VAL A 66 -54.22 4.16 42.25
N ILE A 67 -54.96 3.06 42.27
CA ILE A 67 -56.41 3.07 42.12
C ILE A 67 -57.03 3.58 43.44
N THR A 68 -57.78 4.69 43.38
CA THR A 68 -58.40 5.34 44.55
C THR A 68 -59.85 4.91 44.80
N ASN A 69 -60.52 4.30 43.82
CA ASN A 69 -61.90 3.82 43.94
C ASN A 69 -62.09 2.44 43.33
N ASP A 70 -62.79 1.56 44.06
CA ASP A 70 -63.17 0.23 43.60
C ASP A 70 -64.12 0.27 42.38
N THR A 71 -63.84 -0.57 41.39
CA THR A 71 -64.66 -0.78 40.20
C THR A 71 -64.65 -2.24 39.78
N LEU A 72 -65.55 -2.63 38.88
CA LEU A 72 -65.55 -4.00 38.31
C LEU A 72 -64.18 -4.43 37.74
N PRO A 73 -63.46 -3.58 36.96
CA PRO A 73 -62.14 -3.96 36.43
C PRO A 73 -60.95 -3.65 37.36
N PHE A 74 -61.07 -2.74 38.34
CA PHE A 74 -59.94 -2.29 39.16
C PHE A 74 -60.30 -2.25 40.64
N ASN A 75 -59.46 -2.88 41.46
CA ASN A 75 -59.57 -2.80 42.91
C ASN A 75 -58.85 -1.57 43.45
N GLU A 76 -59.41 -0.96 44.48
CA GLU A 76 -58.85 0.12 45.28
C GLU A 76 -57.51 -0.30 45.88
N ASN A 77 -56.59 0.66 46.00
CA ASN A 77 -55.21 0.52 46.46
C ASN A 77 -54.32 -0.37 45.59
N ASN A 78 -54.81 -0.85 44.44
CA ASN A 78 -53.97 -1.55 43.48
C ASN A 78 -53.10 -0.56 42.71
N VAL A 79 -51.83 -0.90 42.50
CA VAL A 79 -50.91 -0.10 41.68
C VAL A 79 -50.94 -0.64 40.26
N VAL A 80 -51.29 0.22 39.31
CA VAL A 80 -51.31 -0.12 37.90
C VAL A 80 -50.15 0.57 37.18
N SER A 81 -49.20 -0.21 36.67
CA SER A 81 -47.98 0.31 36.05
C SER A 81 -47.99 0.20 34.53
N ASN A 82 -47.33 1.13 33.85
CA ASN A 82 -47.07 1.19 32.41
C ASN A 82 -48.30 0.86 31.55
N ARG A 83 -49.47 1.38 31.96
CA ARG A 83 -50.71 1.16 31.22
C ARG A 83 -50.79 2.11 30.03
N PRO A 84 -51.34 1.66 28.88
CA PRO A 84 -51.53 2.52 27.72
C PRO A 84 -52.54 3.66 27.99
N ILE A 85 -53.38 3.52 29.02
CA ILE A 85 -54.35 4.52 29.45
C ILE A 85 -54.74 4.33 30.91
N TYR A 86 -54.97 5.44 31.60
CA TYR A 86 -55.53 5.54 32.94
C TYR A 86 -56.83 6.33 32.91
N TYR A 87 -57.70 6.09 33.90
CA TYR A 87 -59.01 6.71 34.00
C TYR A 87 -59.04 7.64 35.21
N THR A 88 -59.32 8.93 34.98
CA THR A 88 -59.29 9.97 36.02
C THR A 88 -60.29 9.73 37.16
N SER A 89 -61.36 8.97 36.90
CA SER A 89 -62.39 8.65 37.89
C SER A 89 -61.94 7.66 38.97
N VAL A 90 -60.89 6.89 38.70
CA VAL A 90 -60.38 5.84 39.61
C VAL A 90 -58.90 6.01 39.94
N ALA A 91 -58.21 6.97 39.33
CA ALA A 91 -56.84 7.34 39.61
C ALA A 91 -56.69 8.84 39.33
N ASP A 92 -56.28 9.62 40.32
CA ASP A 92 -56.15 11.07 40.25
C ASP A 92 -54.69 11.55 40.20
N GLN A 93 -53.73 10.64 40.38
CA GLN A 93 -52.30 10.92 40.35
C GLN A 93 -51.57 9.98 39.39
N LEU A 94 -50.60 10.52 38.65
CA LEU A 94 -49.60 9.75 37.93
C LEU A 94 -48.29 9.80 38.72
N ASP A 95 -47.81 8.63 39.13
CA ASP A 95 -46.48 8.45 39.72
C ASP A 95 -45.51 8.07 38.60
N GLY A 96 -44.41 8.81 38.48
CA GLY A 96 -43.38 8.57 37.47
C GLY A 96 -42.01 8.35 38.11
N THR A 97 -41.21 7.52 37.46
CA THR A 97 -39.81 7.29 37.82
C THR A 97 -38.97 7.55 36.58
N TYR A 98 -38.06 8.51 36.67
CA TYR A 98 -36.99 8.68 35.70
C TYR A 98 -35.76 7.93 36.18
N ASN A 99 -35.13 7.17 35.28
CA ASN A 99 -33.95 6.39 35.58
C ASN A 99 -32.83 6.75 34.60
N TYR A 100 -31.63 7.04 35.13
CA TYR A 100 -30.38 7.14 34.38
C TYR A 100 -29.43 6.03 34.83
N THR A 101 -28.90 5.27 33.87
CA THR A 101 -27.90 4.22 34.10
C THR A 101 -26.76 4.36 33.11
N TYR A 102 -25.56 3.96 33.52
CA TYR A 102 -24.43 3.81 32.61
C TYR A 102 -23.68 2.50 32.87
N SER A 103 -23.07 1.96 31.81
CA SER A 103 -22.28 0.74 31.82
C SER A 103 -20.87 1.06 31.33
N ALA A 104 -19.87 0.78 32.15
CA ALA A 104 -18.45 0.98 31.88
C ALA A 104 -17.64 -0.06 32.68
N ASP A 105 -16.37 -0.29 32.33
CA ASP A 105 -15.47 -1.16 33.10
C ASP A 105 -15.01 -0.50 34.41
N SER A 106 -14.87 0.83 34.39
CA SER A 106 -14.53 1.65 35.56
C SER A 106 -15.00 3.09 35.38
N GLY A 107 -15.15 3.84 36.46
CA GLY A 107 -15.57 5.25 36.41
C GLY A 107 -16.44 5.63 37.58
N SER A 108 -16.72 6.92 37.73
CA SER A 108 -17.65 7.43 38.72
C SER A 108 -18.30 8.69 38.16
N LEU A 109 -19.64 8.69 38.07
CA LEU A 109 -20.41 9.80 37.50
C LEU A 109 -21.28 10.45 38.57
N ALA A 110 -21.14 11.75 38.75
CA ALA A 110 -22.09 12.56 39.50
C ALA A 110 -23.23 12.96 38.55
N VAL A 111 -24.44 12.51 38.88
CA VAL A 111 -25.65 12.76 38.10
C VAL A 111 -26.57 13.63 38.93
N SER A 112 -26.90 14.81 38.41
CA SER A 112 -27.88 15.73 38.99
C SER A 112 -29.05 15.87 38.03
N THR A 113 -30.23 15.44 38.45
CA THR A 113 -31.43 15.51 37.62
C THR A 113 -32.47 16.44 38.22
N GLU A 114 -32.86 17.45 37.45
CA GLU A 114 -34.01 18.30 37.73
C GLU A 114 -35.19 17.88 36.85
N THR A 115 -36.34 17.66 37.49
CA THR A 115 -37.60 17.32 36.81
C THR A 115 -38.62 18.45 36.98
N PHE A 116 -39.31 18.78 35.90
CA PHE A 116 -40.42 19.74 35.92
C PHE A 116 -41.53 19.34 34.95
N LEU A 117 -42.75 19.72 35.29
CA LEU A 117 -43.91 19.62 34.42
C LEU A 117 -43.98 20.87 33.54
N LEU A 118 -43.99 20.67 32.22
CA LEU A 118 -44.18 21.71 31.22
C LEU A 118 -45.58 21.56 30.63
N ILE A 119 -46.42 22.59 30.80
CA ILE A 119 -47.74 22.72 30.19
C ILE A 119 -47.65 23.86 29.20
N ARG A 120 -47.92 23.61 27.92
CA ARG A 120 -47.89 24.66 26.89
C ARG A 120 -49.03 24.50 25.91
N ALA A 121 -49.42 25.59 25.26
CA ALA A 121 -50.36 25.54 24.14
C ALA A 121 -49.79 26.23 22.91
N GLY A 122 -50.19 25.75 21.74
CA GLY A 122 -49.67 26.27 20.48
C GLY A 122 -50.17 25.53 19.26
N GLU A 123 -49.53 25.78 18.13
CA GLU A 123 -49.77 25.02 16.89
C GLU A 123 -48.94 23.74 16.90
N LEU A 124 -49.62 22.61 16.72
CA LEU A 124 -48.98 21.29 16.66
C LEU A 124 -48.93 20.83 15.19
N ASN A 125 -47.74 20.47 14.73
CA ASN A 125 -47.54 19.83 13.43
C ASN A 125 -46.73 18.55 13.62
N ASP A 126 -47.24 17.43 13.10
CA ASP A 126 -46.59 16.11 13.17
C ASP A 126 -46.12 15.72 14.59
N GLY A 127 -46.93 16.02 15.62
CA GLY A 127 -46.62 15.70 17.02
C GLY A 127 -45.59 16.62 17.69
N SER A 128 -45.06 17.61 16.97
CA SER A 128 -44.16 18.63 17.50
C SER A 128 -44.83 20.00 17.54
N MET A 129 -44.52 20.79 18.57
CA MET A 129 -45.04 22.14 18.72
C MET A 129 -44.25 23.08 17.79
N THR A 130 -44.87 23.59 16.73
CA THR A 130 -44.22 24.49 15.76
C THR A 130 -44.23 25.93 16.22
N GLU A 131 -45.29 26.35 16.89
CA GLU A 131 -45.41 27.68 17.49
C GLU A 131 -46.00 27.54 18.88
N THR A 132 -45.35 28.15 19.89
CA THR A 132 -45.86 28.15 21.27
C THR A 132 -46.50 29.50 21.56
N TYR A 133 -47.78 29.49 21.94
CA TYR A 133 -48.52 30.68 22.32
C TYR A 133 -48.28 31.04 23.79
N TRP A 134 -48.24 30.03 24.67
CA TRP A 134 -47.92 30.19 26.08
C TRP A 134 -47.36 28.89 26.66
N ASP A 135 -46.52 29.00 27.70
CA ASP A 135 -46.02 27.89 28.50
C ASP A 135 -46.04 28.19 30.01
N ILE A 136 -46.19 27.14 30.82
CA ILE A 136 -46.16 27.16 32.27
C ILE A 136 -45.23 26.02 32.71
N ARG A 137 -44.31 26.34 33.62
CA ARG A 137 -43.34 25.38 34.17
C ARG A 137 -43.57 25.21 35.66
N GLN A 138 -43.72 23.97 36.10
CA GLN A 138 -43.91 23.62 37.50
C GLN A 138 -42.80 22.65 37.93
N PRO A 139 -41.90 23.04 38.86
CA PRO A 139 -40.86 22.13 39.33
C PRO A 139 -41.48 20.93 40.05
N LEU A 140 -40.91 19.74 39.85
CA LEU A 140 -41.34 18.51 40.51
C LEU A 140 -40.32 18.11 41.58
N VAL A 141 -39.17 17.58 41.15
CA VAL A 141 -38.13 17.02 42.03
C VAL A 141 -36.75 17.32 41.47
N ASN A 142 -35.80 17.60 42.35
CA ASN A 142 -34.37 17.62 42.04
C ASN A 142 -33.66 16.57 42.90
N HIS A 143 -32.85 15.72 42.27
CA HIS A 143 -32.08 14.71 42.96
C HIS A 143 -30.67 14.63 42.39
N THR A 144 -29.69 14.45 43.26
CA THR A 144 -28.28 14.29 42.88
C THR A 144 -27.72 13.04 43.53
N THR A 145 -27.01 12.22 42.77
CA THR A 145 -26.27 11.07 43.29
C THR A 145 -24.95 10.89 42.56
N THR A 146 -24.03 10.18 43.18
CA THR A 146 -22.85 9.65 42.50
C THR A 146 -23.10 8.17 42.21
N LEU A 147 -22.84 7.76 40.98
CA LEU A 147 -23.03 6.41 40.48
C LEU A 147 -21.69 5.76 40.16
N GLU A 148 -21.58 4.47 40.49
CA GLU A 148 -20.57 3.58 39.92
C GLU A 148 -21.16 2.83 38.71
N PRO A 149 -20.34 2.17 37.87
CA PRO A 149 -20.85 1.50 36.68
C PRO A 149 -21.83 0.38 37.04
N GLY A 150 -23.02 0.41 36.42
CA GLY A 150 -24.11 -0.52 36.71
C GLY A 150 -25.08 -0.07 37.81
N ASP A 151 -24.79 1.02 38.53
CA ASP A 151 -25.76 1.66 39.43
C ASP A 151 -26.82 2.46 38.65
N ALA A 152 -27.93 2.74 39.31
CA ALA A 152 -29.05 3.49 38.75
C ALA A 152 -29.35 4.74 39.57
N HIS A 153 -29.47 5.89 38.89
CA HIS A 153 -30.00 7.12 39.46
C HIS A 153 -31.49 7.21 39.18
N ASN A 154 -32.30 7.03 40.23
CA ASN A 154 -33.74 7.06 40.15
C ASN A 154 -34.28 8.38 40.71
N VAL A 155 -35.16 9.04 39.96
CA VAL A 155 -35.89 10.23 40.38
C VAL A 155 -37.38 9.95 40.30
N GLU A 156 -38.00 9.85 41.46
CA GLU A 156 -39.43 9.63 41.59
C GLU A 156 -40.16 10.98 41.68
N PHE A 157 -41.23 11.14 40.91
CA PHE A 157 -42.06 12.34 40.90
C PHE A 157 -43.55 11.95 40.82
N ALA A 158 -44.42 12.86 41.26
CA ALA A 158 -45.86 12.65 41.28
C ALA A 158 -46.59 13.84 40.65
N ILE A 159 -47.63 13.55 39.87
CA ILE A 159 -48.41 14.56 39.12
C ILE A 159 -49.88 14.39 39.43
N SER A 160 -50.48 15.41 40.06
CA SER A 160 -51.92 15.50 40.29
C SER A 160 -52.64 15.87 39.00
N ILE A 161 -53.41 14.93 38.44
CA ILE A 161 -54.16 15.13 37.20
C ILE A 161 -55.24 16.24 37.35
N PRO A 162 -56.00 16.33 38.46
CA PRO A 162 -56.90 17.45 38.69
C PRO A 162 -56.20 18.81 38.68
N SER A 163 -55.01 18.91 39.26
CA SER A 163 -54.24 20.16 39.31
C SER A 163 -53.75 20.59 37.92
N VAL A 164 -53.40 19.64 37.05
CA VAL A 164 -53.05 19.92 35.65
C VAL A 164 -54.25 20.52 34.90
N LEU A 165 -55.42 19.89 35.00
CA LEU A 165 -56.65 20.37 34.35
C LEU A 165 -57.08 21.76 34.87
N GLU A 166 -56.97 21.99 36.18
CA GLU A 166 -57.24 23.30 36.79
C GLU A 166 -56.26 24.38 36.30
N THR A 167 -54.97 24.03 36.17
CA THR A 167 -53.94 24.95 35.67
C THR A 167 -54.23 25.36 34.22
N ILE A 168 -54.56 24.39 33.36
CA ILE A 168 -54.94 24.64 31.96
C ILE A 168 -56.17 25.56 31.88
N GLY A 169 -57.25 25.20 32.59
CA GLY A 169 -58.48 26.00 32.59
C GLY A 169 -58.30 27.41 33.15
N THR A 170 -57.43 27.57 34.16
CA THR A 170 -57.08 28.88 34.72
C THR A 170 -56.32 29.72 33.71
N ALA A 171 -55.34 29.14 33.00
CA ALA A 171 -54.56 29.84 31.98
C ALA A 171 -55.46 30.32 30.83
N GLU A 172 -56.28 29.43 30.27
CA GLU A 172 -57.22 29.77 29.19
C GLU A 172 -58.25 30.83 29.62
N SER A 173 -58.79 30.72 30.83
CA SER A 173 -59.73 31.71 31.36
C SER A 173 -59.11 33.08 31.57
N GLN A 174 -57.85 33.16 31.99
CA GLN A 174 -57.14 34.44 32.18
C GLN A 174 -56.76 35.09 30.85
N LEU A 175 -56.44 34.27 29.85
CA LEU A 175 -56.15 34.72 28.48
C LEU A 175 -57.43 35.05 27.69
N GLY A 176 -58.59 34.56 28.13
CA GLY A 176 -59.86 34.72 27.42
C GLY A 176 -59.90 33.98 26.08
N SER A 177 -59.04 32.97 25.91
CA SER A 177 -58.89 32.18 24.68
C SER A 177 -58.42 30.77 25.03
N SER A 178 -58.91 29.78 24.28
CA SER A 178 -58.46 28.39 24.28
C SER A 178 -57.92 27.98 22.91
N GLU A 179 -57.36 28.94 22.16
CA GLU A 179 -56.72 28.68 20.87
C GLU A 179 -55.43 27.87 21.03
N GLY A 180 -55.23 26.90 20.13
CA GLY A 180 -54.10 25.99 20.13
C GLY A 180 -54.41 24.62 20.72
N ILE A 181 -53.45 23.71 20.57
CA ILE A 181 -53.49 22.37 21.19
C ILE A 181 -52.62 22.42 22.44
N VAL A 182 -53.18 21.95 23.56
CA VAL A 182 -52.44 21.84 24.83
C VAL A 182 -51.56 20.59 24.81
N ASP A 183 -50.29 20.80 25.12
CA ASP A 183 -49.25 19.78 25.23
C ASP A 183 -48.70 19.79 26.67
N VAL A 184 -48.80 18.64 27.33
CA VAL A 184 -48.34 18.44 28.71
C VAL A 184 -47.20 17.42 28.66
N ARG A 185 -46.06 17.73 29.28
CA ARG A 185 -44.92 16.80 29.34
C ARG A 185 -44.10 16.99 30.59
N VAL A 186 -43.53 15.91 31.10
CA VAL A 186 -42.46 15.98 32.09
C VAL A 186 -41.14 16.11 31.37
N ILE A 187 -40.31 17.05 31.81
CA ILE A 187 -38.94 17.21 31.34
C ILE A 187 -38.01 16.81 32.47
N ALA A 188 -37.09 15.89 32.19
CA ALA A 188 -35.97 15.56 33.07
C ALA A 188 -34.68 16.10 32.41
N VAL A 189 -34.00 17.01 33.08
CA VAL A 189 -32.70 17.52 32.68
C VAL A 189 -31.66 16.90 33.62
N SER A 190 -30.79 16.07 33.08
CA SER A 190 -29.72 15.39 33.83
C SER A 190 -28.37 15.97 33.43
N ASP A 191 -27.72 16.63 34.37
CA ASP A 191 -26.32 17.03 34.25
C ASP A 191 -25.44 15.88 34.77
N VAL A 192 -24.56 15.37 33.90
CA VAL A 192 -23.70 14.22 34.16
C VAL A 192 -22.25 14.68 34.08
N ALA A 193 -21.53 14.55 35.19
CA ALA A 193 -20.12 14.94 35.27
C ALA A 193 -19.29 13.87 36.00
N GLY A 194 -18.14 13.50 35.45
CA GLY A 194 -17.23 12.56 36.09
C GLY A 194 -16.32 11.86 35.09
N THR A 195 -16.06 10.57 35.33
CA THR A 195 -15.26 9.75 34.42
C THR A 195 -15.91 8.42 34.09
N ALA A 196 -15.76 7.97 32.84
CA ALA A 196 -16.17 6.65 32.36
C ALA A 196 -15.05 6.04 31.52
N ASN A 197 -14.55 4.87 31.93
CA ASN A 197 -13.36 4.20 31.38
C ASN A 197 -12.13 5.11 31.28
N GLY A 198 -11.95 6.03 32.25
CA GLY A 198 -10.83 6.98 32.26
C GLY A 198 -11.03 8.23 31.39
N ASN A 199 -12.09 8.29 30.58
CA ASN A 199 -12.48 9.50 29.83
C ASN A 199 -13.29 10.44 30.70
N GLU A 200 -13.03 11.74 30.60
CA GLU A 200 -13.83 12.77 31.25
C GLU A 200 -15.19 12.92 30.54
N VAL A 201 -16.27 12.88 31.33
CA VAL A 201 -17.64 13.05 30.85
C VAL A 201 -18.19 14.32 31.49
N ASN A 202 -18.76 15.21 30.67
CA ASN A 202 -19.44 16.42 31.11
C ASN A 202 -20.53 16.77 30.09
N GLU A 203 -21.69 16.15 30.26
CA GLU A 203 -22.79 16.19 29.31
C GLU A 203 -24.10 16.54 30.01
N THR A 204 -25.02 17.17 29.27
CA THR A 204 -26.37 17.47 29.76
C THR A 204 -27.39 16.78 28.88
N TYR A 205 -28.17 15.88 29.47
CA TYR A 205 -29.23 15.15 28.79
C TYR A 205 -30.60 15.75 29.10
N ARG A 206 -31.46 15.81 28.08
CA ARG A 206 -32.84 16.28 28.22
C ARG A 206 -33.78 15.18 27.74
N SER A 207 -34.40 14.49 28.67
CA SER A 207 -35.41 13.46 28.39
C SER A 207 -36.81 14.02 28.60
N GLU A 208 -37.77 13.61 27.78
CA GLU A 208 -39.14 14.11 27.81
C GLU A 208 -40.15 12.95 27.89
N MET A 209 -41.13 13.08 28.77
CA MET A 209 -42.27 12.16 28.89
C MET A 209 -43.55 12.94 28.57
N PRO A 210 -44.00 12.98 27.29
CA PRO A 210 -45.22 13.64 26.92
C PRO A 210 -46.45 12.85 27.40
N MET A 211 -47.50 13.58 27.73
CA MET A 211 -48.75 13.02 28.23
C MET A 211 -49.96 13.74 27.66
N VAL A 212 -51.01 12.98 27.40
CA VAL A 212 -52.31 13.51 27.00
C VAL A 212 -53.23 13.44 28.21
N VAL A 213 -53.72 14.59 28.65
CA VAL A 213 -54.60 14.72 29.81
C VAL A 213 -55.97 15.21 29.35
N THR A 214 -57.01 14.49 29.73
CA THR A 214 -58.40 14.84 29.49
C THR A 214 -59.20 14.70 30.78
N PRO A 215 -60.42 15.27 30.87
CA PRO A 215 -61.25 15.12 32.07
C PRO A 215 -61.59 13.67 32.44
N SER A 216 -61.56 12.73 31.50
CA SER A 216 -61.94 11.33 31.71
C SER A 216 -60.76 10.35 31.75
N THR A 217 -59.64 10.71 31.12
CA THR A 217 -58.48 9.82 30.96
C THR A 217 -57.17 10.58 30.89
N PHE A 218 -56.08 9.91 31.27
CA PHE A 218 -54.73 10.38 31.02
C PHE A 218 -53.86 9.22 30.54
N ARG A 219 -52.87 9.53 29.69
CA ARG A 219 -51.92 8.54 29.20
C ARG A 219 -50.57 9.18 28.90
N VAL A 220 -49.52 8.42 29.11
CA VAL A 220 -48.17 8.73 28.63
C VAL A 220 -48.08 8.28 27.16
N THR A 221 -47.46 9.09 26.32
CA THR A 221 -47.20 8.77 24.91
C THR A 221 -45.72 8.39 24.72
N ASP A 222 -45.24 8.38 23.48
CA ASP A 222 -43.85 8.05 23.19
C ASP A 222 -42.89 8.98 23.93
N THR A 223 -42.08 8.40 24.81
CA THR A 223 -41.06 9.09 25.58
C THR A 223 -39.83 9.35 24.71
N GLN A 224 -39.22 10.52 24.88
CA GLN A 224 -37.93 10.86 24.28
C GLN A 224 -36.86 10.66 25.35
N THR A 225 -36.00 9.67 25.13
CA THR A 225 -34.94 9.25 26.06
C THR A 225 -33.61 9.13 25.30
N ILE A 226 -32.53 8.91 26.04
CA ILE A 226 -31.18 8.73 25.51
C ILE A 226 -30.82 7.25 25.57
N ASP A 227 -30.19 6.77 24.51
CA ASP A 227 -29.55 5.46 24.43
C ASP A 227 -28.31 5.62 23.54
N GLU A 228 -27.16 5.82 24.18
CA GLU A 228 -25.90 6.17 23.51
C GLU A 228 -24.79 5.19 23.89
N ALA A 229 -24.00 4.81 22.89
CA ALA A 229 -22.83 3.97 23.05
C ALA A 229 -21.59 4.72 22.56
N HIS A 230 -20.60 4.81 23.45
CA HIS A 230 -19.33 5.47 23.22
C HIS A 230 -18.25 4.42 23.02
N GLN A 231 -17.50 4.51 21.91
CA GLN A 231 -16.46 3.55 21.54
C GLN A 231 -15.14 4.28 21.26
N SER A 232 -14.05 3.79 21.86
CA SER A 232 -12.69 4.26 21.62
C SER A 232 -11.83 3.18 20.98
N PHE A 233 -11.07 3.56 19.95
CA PHE A 233 -10.17 2.68 19.20
C PHE A 233 -8.73 3.17 19.38
N GLU A 234 -7.82 2.26 19.69
CA GLU A 234 -6.38 2.54 19.76
C GLU A 234 -5.64 1.82 18.62
N THR A 235 -4.68 2.50 18.02
CA THR A 235 -3.85 1.95 16.93
C THR A 235 -2.63 1.25 17.51
N PHE A 236 -2.51 -0.05 17.25
CA PHE A 236 -1.33 -0.83 17.62
C PHE A 236 -0.47 -1.09 16.38
N GLU A 237 0.84 -0.85 16.49
CA GLU A 237 1.81 -1.31 15.49
C GLU A 237 2.07 -2.80 15.70
N VAL A 238 1.61 -3.62 14.76
CA VAL A 238 1.87 -5.06 14.77
C VAL A 238 2.91 -5.38 13.71
N ASN A 239 3.98 -6.07 14.12
CA ASN A 239 5.01 -6.54 13.21
C ASN A 239 4.41 -7.62 12.29
N THR A 240 4.44 -7.40 10.98
CA THR A 240 3.97 -8.42 10.03
C THR A 240 4.90 -9.62 10.04
N ALA A 241 4.32 -10.82 9.87
CA ALA A 241 5.13 -12.03 9.72
C ALA A 241 5.98 -11.90 8.45
N ARG A 242 7.31 -12.05 8.60
CA ARG A 242 8.27 -11.87 7.50
C ARG A 242 7.87 -12.71 6.28
N SER A 243 7.53 -12.04 5.19
CA SER A 243 7.17 -12.66 3.92
C SER A 243 8.34 -13.45 3.32
N ARG A 244 8.06 -14.54 2.58
CA ARG A 244 9.08 -15.40 1.94
C ARG A 244 10.02 -14.65 0.96
N CYS A 245 9.62 -13.45 0.52
CA CYS A 245 10.46 -12.54 -0.29
C CYS A 245 11.78 -12.14 0.40
N CYS A 246 11.83 -12.18 1.74
CA CYS A 246 13.00 -11.80 2.54
C CYS A 246 14.26 -12.63 2.20
N TYR A 247 14.08 -13.93 1.91
CA TYR A 247 15.18 -14.82 1.54
C TYR A 247 15.62 -14.66 0.08
N GLY A 248 14.71 -14.27 -0.81
CA GLY A 248 14.99 -14.07 -2.23
C GLY A 248 15.96 -12.91 -2.48
N SER A 249 15.81 -11.81 -1.72
CA SER A 249 16.66 -10.62 -1.88
C SER A 249 18.12 -10.87 -1.48
N ILE A 250 18.35 -11.67 -0.43
CA ILE A 250 19.71 -12.05 0.01
C ILE A 250 20.38 -12.93 -1.04
N LEU A 251 19.66 -13.89 -1.62
CA LEU A 251 20.20 -14.78 -2.66
C LEU A 251 20.58 -14.01 -3.92
N VAL A 252 19.72 -13.09 -4.38
CA VAL A 252 20.00 -12.26 -5.57
C VAL A 252 21.23 -11.37 -5.34
N PHE A 253 21.32 -10.71 -4.17
CA PHE A 253 22.49 -9.89 -3.83
C PHE A 253 23.77 -10.72 -3.70
N GLY A 254 23.71 -11.90 -3.07
CA GLY A 254 24.86 -12.80 -2.97
C GLY A 254 25.36 -13.28 -4.34
N LEU A 255 24.43 -13.61 -5.25
CA LEU A 255 24.77 -14.05 -6.60
C LEU A 255 25.40 -12.94 -7.44
N THR A 256 24.90 -11.71 -7.37
CA THR A 256 25.47 -10.58 -8.12
C THR A 256 26.89 -10.27 -7.68
N ILE A 257 27.17 -10.31 -6.37
CA ILE A 257 28.53 -10.15 -5.83
C ILE A 257 29.43 -11.31 -6.26
N ALA A 258 28.96 -12.55 -6.22
CA ALA A 258 29.74 -13.71 -6.64
C ALA A 258 30.17 -13.63 -8.12
N ILE A 259 29.24 -13.22 -9.00
CA ILE A 259 29.53 -13.02 -10.43
C ILE A 259 30.55 -11.89 -10.64
N LEU A 260 30.40 -10.78 -9.91
CA LEU A 260 31.33 -9.65 -9.98
C LEU A 260 32.75 -10.05 -9.53
N VAL A 261 32.88 -10.82 -8.45
CA VAL A 261 34.18 -11.36 -7.98
C VAL A 261 34.77 -12.34 -8.99
N LEU A 262 33.96 -13.22 -9.59
CA LEU A 262 34.43 -14.16 -10.61
C LEU A 262 35.00 -13.43 -11.84
N ILE A 263 34.28 -12.43 -12.35
CA ILE A 263 34.72 -11.65 -13.53
C ILE A 263 36.01 -10.87 -13.22
N LEU A 264 36.11 -10.24 -12.05
CA LEU A 264 37.34 -9.60 -11.59
C LEU A 264 38.50 -10.60 -11.44
N GLY A 265 38.22 -11.79 -10.90
CA GLY A 265 39.20 -12.86 -10.74
C GLY A 265 39.71 -13.43 -12.07
N PHE A 266 38.83 -13.60 -13.06
CA PHE A 266 39.21 -14.03 -14.41
C PHE A 266 40.08 -12.98 -15.11
N ARG A 267 39.78 -11.68 -14.93
CA ARG A 267 40.63 -10.61 -15.46
C ARG A 267 42.00 -10.57 -14.78
N TYR A 268 42.05 -10.67 -13.45
CA TYR A 268 43.31 -10.65 -12.72
C TYR A 268 44.24 -11.82 -13.07
N ARG A 269 43.67 -12.99 -13.42
CA ARG A 269 44.42 -14.17 -13.85
C ARG A 269 44.82 -14.17 -15.33
N GLY A 270 44.54 -13.10 -16.08
CA GLY A 270 44.96 -12.97 -17.49
C GLY A 270 44.17 -13.83 -18.49
N TYR A 271 43.09 -14.51 -18.09
CA TYR A 271 42.31 -15.37 -19.00
C TYR A 271 41.54 -14.60 -20.09
N ILE A 272 41.44 -13.27 -19.96
CA ILE A 272 40.66 -12.39 -20.84
C ILE A 272 41.58 -11.60 -21.80
N GLU A 273 42.90 -11.58 -21.57
CA GLU A 273 43.85 -11.00 -22.52
C GLU A 273 44.10 -11.97 -23.68
N LEU A 274 44.00 -11.49 -24.92
CA LEU A 274 44.42 -12.23 -26.12
C LEU A 274 45.93 -12.10 -26.27
N THR A 275 46.62 -13.19 -26.64
CA THR A 275 48.03 -13.13 -27.00
C THR A 275 48.22 -12.43 -28.35
N ASP A 276 49.41 -11.90 -28.63
CA ASP A 276 49.69 -11.15 -29.86
C ASP A 276 49.41 -11.99 -31.13
N GLU A 277 49.72 -13.30 -31.11
CA GLU A 277 49.37 -14.24 -32.19
C GLU A 277 47.85 -14.42 -32.39
N GLU A 278 47.05 -14.42 -31.31
CA GLU A 278 45.58 -14.54 -31.42
C GLU A 278 44.96 -13.26 -32.00
N ARG A 279 45.56 -12.08 -31.75
CA ARG A 279 45.12 -10.81 -32.32
C ARG A 279 45.39 -10.75 -33.82
N GLU A 280 46.57 -11.16 -34.26
CA GLU A 280 46.96 -11.17 -35.67
C GLU A 280 46.06 -12.09 -36.51
N LEU A 281 45.75 -13.29 -36.01
CA LEU A 281 44.82 -14.21 -36.67
C LEU A 281 43.40 -13.65 -36.81
N VAL A 282 42.93 -12.89 -35.80
CA VAL A 282 41.61 -12.22 -35.87
C VAL A 282 41.62 -11.10 -36.91
N GLU A 283 42.69 -10.31 -37.00
CA GLU A 283 42.84 -9.25 -37.99
C GLU A 283 42.84 -9.80 -39.42
N ILE A 284 43.59 -10.88 -39.67
CA ILE A 284 43.63 -11.57 -40.98
C ILE A 284 42.26 -12.12 -41.35
N THR A 285 41.56 -12.77 -40.41
CA THR A 285 40.22 -13.31 -40.66
C THR A 285 39.22 -12.19 -41.01
N GLN A 286 39.30 -11.05 -40.31
CA GLN A 286 38.47 -9.89 -40.60
C GLN A 286 38.82 -9.25 -41.95
N ALA A 287 40.11 -9.14 -42.29
CA ALA A 287 40.57 -8.62 -43.58
C ALA A 287 40.10 -9.51 -44.73
N ARG A 288 40.23 -10.84 -44.62
CA ARG A 288 39.73 -11.81 -45.60
C ARG A 288 38.22 -11.72 -45.80
N GLN A 289 37.45 -11.48 -44.74
CA GLN A 289 36.00 -11.22 -44.86
C GLN A 289 35.70 -9.89 -45.55
N ARG A 290 36.45 -8.83 -45.22
CA ARG A 290 36.29 -7.49 -45.81
C ARG A 290 36.57 -7.49 -47.30
N PHE A 291 37.63 -8.17 -47.73
CA PHE A 291 38.10 -8.19 -49.12
C PHE A 291 37.67 -9.44 -49.90
N ASN A 292 36.66 -10.18 -49.41
CA ASN A 292 36.17 -11.41 -50.04
C ASN A 292 35.74 -11.22 -51.50
N GLU A 293 35.34 -10.01 -51.89
CA GLU A 293 35.00 -9.71 -53.30
C GLU A 293 36.21 -9.72 -54.24
N TRP A 294 37.42 -9.47 -53.72
CA TRP A 294 38.70 -9.42 -54.43
C TRP A 294 39.51 -10.71 -54.34
N ILE A 295 39.09 -11.64 -53.48
CA ILE A 295 39.78 -12.91 -53.23
C ILE A 295 39.01 -14.05 -53.90
N SER A 296 39.74 -14.99 -54.51
CA SER A 296 39.21 -16.24 -55.05
C SER A 296 40.00 -17.41 -54.51
N THR A 297 39.35 -18.56 -54.29
CA THR A 297 40.05 -19.78 -53.92
C THR A 297 40.62 -20.47 -55.15
N GLY A 298 41.88 -20.91 -55.09
CA GLY A 298 42.55 -21.65 -56.16
C GLY A 298 43.81 -22.35 -55.65
N GLU A 299 44.28 -23.35 -56.39
CA GLU A 299 45.50 -24.08 -56.04
C GLU A 299 46.72 -23.42 -56.68
N PHE A 300 47.79 -23.31 -55.89
CA PHE A 300 49.06 -22.76 -56.34
C PHE A 300 49.81 -23.77 -57.23
N PRO A 301 50.09 -23.46 -58.51
CA PRO A 301 50.81 -24.37 -59.40
C PRO A 301 52.31 -24.39 -59.07
N SER A 302 52.83 -25.54 -58.65
CA SER A 302 54.22 -25.72 -58.23
C SER A 302 55.27 -25.77 -59.36
N GLU A 303 54.87 -25.69 -60.64
CA GLU A 303 55.73 -26.02 -61.79
C GLU A 303 55.93 -24.87 -62.81
N ARG A 304 55.72 -23.61 -62.43
CA ARG A 304 56.12 -22.47 -63.28
C ARG A 304 57.37 -21.79 -62.73
N GLU A 305 58.38 -21.63 -63.58
CA GLU A 305 59.44 -20.65 -63.40
C GLU A 305 58.81 -19.25 -63.52
N TYR A 306 58.66 -18.58 -62.37
CA TYR A 306 58.44 -17.14 -62.31
C TYR A 306 59.80 -16.49 -62.05
N ASP A 307 60.06 -15.35 -62.71
CA ASP A 307 61.40 -14.74 -62.68
C ASP A 307 61.71 -14.12 -61.29
N GLU A 308 60.74 -13.49 -60.62
CA GLU A 308 60.96 -12.85 -59.30
C GLU A 308 59.76 -13.00 -58.34
N THR A 309 60.03 -13.39 -57.08
CA THR A 309 59.03 -13.53 -56.00
C THR A 309 59.15 -12.40 -54.98
N VAL A 310 58.02 -11.76 -54.65
CA VAL A 310 57.94 -10.67 -53.67
C VAL A 310 57.04 -11.07 -52.50
N LEU A 311 57.58 -11.00 -51.28
CA LEU A 311 56.82 -11.20 -50.05
C LEU A 311 56.17 -9.89 -49.62
N VAL A 312 54.88 -9.95 -49.32
CA VAL A 312 54.09 -8.82 -48.80
C VAL A 312 53.81 -9.04 -47.33
N ASP A 313 53.88 -7.99 -46.52
CA ASP A 313 53.80 -8.08 -45.06
C ASP A 313 52.39 -8.37 -44.53
N ASP A 314 51.35 -7.92 -45.24
CA ASP A 314 49.95 -8.12 -44.84
C ASP A 314 49.00 -8.35 -46.04
N LEU A 315 47.81 -8.87 -45.74
CA LEU A 315 46.79 -9.20 -46.74
C LEU A 315 46.20 -7.94 -47.42
N GLU A 316 46.15 -6.81 -46.72
CA GLU A 316 45.58 -5.56 -47.26
C GLU A 316 46.49 -5.01 -48.36
N GLY A 317 47.80 -4.96 -48.12
CA GLY A 317 48.80 -4.60 -49.12
C GLY A 317 48.80 -5.54 -50.33
N LEU A 318 48.55 -6.84 -50.12
CA LEU A 318 48.44 -7.77 -51.25
C LEU A 318 47.18 -7.51 -52.09
N VAL A 319 46.06 -7.13 -51.47
CA VAL A 319 44.84 -6.74 -52.17
C VAL A 319 45.06 -5.45 -52.96
N ASP A 320 45.77 -4.47 -52.39
CA ASP A 320 46.11 -3.22 -53.10
C ASP A 320 46.93 -3.50 -54.36
N VAL A 321 47.92 -4.40 -54.29
CA VAL A 321 48.69 -4.84 -55.46
C VAL A 321 47.78 -5.50 -56.52
N ALA A 322 46.81 -6.32 -56.10
CA ALA A 322 45.86 -6.92 -57.03
C ALA A 322 45.01 -5.87 -57.74
N ILE A 323 44.60 -4.82 -57.03
CA ILE A 323 43.81 -3.71 -57.59
C ILE A 323 44.65 -2.92 -58.61
N ASP A 324 45.89 -2.57 -58.26
CA ASP A 324 46.79 -1.78 -59.12
C ASP A 324 47.21 -2.51 -60.40
N THR A 325 47.42 -3.83 -60.29
CA THR A 325 47.77 -4.70 -61.43
C THR A 325 46.54 -5.21 -62.20
N ASN A 326 45.33 -4.85 -61.74
CA ASN A 326 44.05 -5.32 -62.26
C ASN A 326 43.96 -6.86 -62.34
N LYS A 327 44.50 -7.51 -61.31
CA LYS A 327 44.48 -8.96 -61.08
C LYS A 327 43.56 -9.29 -59.90
N ARG A 328 43.55 -10.55 -59.50
CA ARG A 328 42.75 -11.06 -58.38
C ARG A 328 43.66 -11.79 -57.41
N VAL A 329 43.37 -11.70 -56.11
CA VAL A 329 44.09 -12.47 -55.09
C VAL A 329 43.58 -13.91 -55.12
N ILE A 330 44.50 -14.87 -55.16
CA ILE A 330 44.23 -16.30 -55.11
C ILE A 330 44.60 -16.82 -53.71
N GLU A 331 43.62 -17.32 -52.98
CA GLU A 331 43.78 -17.99 -51.68
C GLU A 331 43.96 -19.50 -51.91
N ASP A 332 45.10 -20.03 -51.49
CA ASP A 332 45.33 -21.48 -51.40
C ASP A 332 45.09 -21.92 -49.94
N ASP A 333 43.92 -22.52 -49.71
CA ASP A 333 43.48 -22.99 -48.40
C ASP A 333 44.34 -24.14 -47.83
N GLN A 334 45.06 -24.89 -48.69
CA GLN A 334 45.88 -26.02 -48.24
C GLN A 334 47.23 -25.55 -47.74
N LEU A 335 47.81 -24.56 -48.42
CA LEU A 335 49.10 -23.99 -48.08
C LEU A 335 48.99 -22.77 -47.16
N GLY A 336 47.81 -22.17 -46.98
CA GLY A 336 47.64 -20.99 -46.14
C GLY A 336 48.34 -19.76 -46.70
N VAL A 337 48.34 -19.61 -48.03
CA VAL A 337 48.99 -18.50 -48.74
C VAL A 337 47.99 -17.76 -49.61
N PHE A 338 48.21 -16.46 -49.75
CA PHE A 338 47.50 -15.60 -50.69
C PHE A 338 48.48 -15.10 -51.74
N THR A 339 48.06 -15.09 -53.00
CA THR A 339 48.96 -14.78 -54.11
C THR A 339 48.32 -13.88 -55.15
N VAL A 340 49.10 -12.99 -55.74
CA VAL A 340 48.76 -12.23 -56.96
C VAL A 340 49.80 -12.54 -58.03
N LEU A 341 49.32 -12.94 -59.21
CA LEU A 341 50.16 -13.32 -60.35
C LEU A 341 50.17 -12.18 -61.39
N ASP A 342 51.34 -11.58 -61.64
CA ASP A 342 51.51 -10.53 -62.65
C ASP A 342 52.74 -10.77 -63.54
N ASP A 343 52.50 -11.39 -64.70
CA ASP A 343 53.49 -11.70 -65.73
C ASP A 343 54.82 -12.27 -65.17
N ALA A 344 55.83 -11.42 -64.94
CA ALA A 344 57.15 -11.81 -64.44
C ALA A 344 57.27 -11.88 -62.90
N TYR A 345 56.29 -11.33 -62.18
CA TYR A 345 56.29 -11.18 -60.73
C TYR A 345 55.19 -11.99 -60.05
N ILE A 346 55.53 -12.54 -58.89
CA ILE A 346 54.57 -13.17 -57.99
C ILE A 346 54.61 -12.52 -56.61
N TYR A 347 53.47 -11.99 -56.16
CA TYR A 347 53.33 -11.38 -54.85
C TYR A 347 52.65 -12.37 -53.92
N ILE A 348 53.27 -12.64 -52.77
CA ILE A 348 52.79 -13.66 -51.83
C ILE A 348 52.67 -13.08 -50.43
N TYR A 349 51.52 -13.29 -49.80
CA TYR A 349 51.31 -13.12 -48.37
C TYR A 349 51.10 -14.51 -47.74
N VAL A 350 51.85 -14.81 -46.68
CA VAL A 350 51.81 -16.12 -46.01
C VAL A 350 51.14 -15.96 -44.64
N GLN A 351 50.11 -16.76 -44.36
CA GLN A 351 49.46 -16.72 -43.04
C GLN A 351 50.45 -17.13 -41.94
N PRO A 352 50.40 -16.51 -40.74
CA PRO A 352 51.35 -16.79 -39.68
C PRO A 352 51.41 -18.26 -39.24
N ASP A 353 50.30 -18.99 -39.37
CA ASP A 353 50.10 -20.41 -39.03
C ASP A 353 50.27 -21.37 -40.24
N SER A 354 50.69 -20.84 -41.39
CA SER A 354 50.91 -21.62 -42.61
C SER A 354 52.12 -22.57 -42.50
N ALA A 355 51.92 -23.82 -42.91
CA ALA A 355 52.99 -24.80 -43.08
C ALA A 355 53.99 -24.41 -44.19
N ALA A 356 53.63 -23.49 -45.08
CA ALA A 356 54.48 -23.02 -46.18
C ALA A 356 55.44 -21.89 -45.75
N ARG A 357 55.28 -21.32 -44.55
CA ARG A 357 56.12 -20.23 -44.04
C ARG A 357 57.60 -20.59 -44.04
N ASP A 358 57.95 -21.78 -43.57
CA ASP A 358 59.35 -22.24 -43.51
C ASP A 358 59.91 -22.63 -44.88
N TRP A 359 59.05 -23.00 -45.83
CA TRP A 359 59.45 -23.42 -47.19
C TRP A 359 59.70 -22.22 -48.11
N LEU A 360 58.82 -21.21 -48.08
CA LEU A 360 58.89 -20.03 -48.96
C LEU A 360 59.98 -19.04 -48.55
N VAL A 361 60.24 -18.89 -47.24
CA VAL A 361 61.34 -18.04 -46.76
C VAL A 361 62.71 -18.57 -47.20
N ASN A 362 62.89 -19.90 -47.25
CA ASN A 362 64.12 -20.51 -47.78
C ASN A 362 64.26 -20.37 -49.30
N TYR A 363 63.16 -20.36 -50.06
CA TYR A 363 63.19 -20.23 -51.52
C TYR A 363 63.51 -18.79 -51.96
N ALA A 364 62.98 -17.79 -51.24
CA ALA A 364 63.28 -16.38 -51.50
C ALA A 364 64.74 -15.99 -51.17
N ASP A 365 65.36 -16.66 -50.19
CA ASP A 365 66.77 -16.45 -49.83
C ASP A 365 67.72 -17.02 -50.91
N THR A 366 67.30 -18.09 -51.61
CA THR A 366 68.11 -18.75 -52.65
C THR A 366 68.33 -17.88 -53.89
N THR A 367 67.39 -16.96 -54.20
CA THR A 367 67.51 -16.06 -55.36
C THR A 367 68.40 -14.84 -55.14
N ILE A 368 68.80 -14.56 -53.89
CA ILE A 368 69.71 -13.44 -53.56
C ILE A 368 71.19 -13.83 -53.68
N ASP A 369 71.52 -15.12 -53.53
CA ASP A 369 72.91 -15.62 -53.55
C ASP A 369 73.48 -15.85 -54.97
N GLU A 370 72.69 -15.73 -56.04
CA GLU A 370 73.15 -15.95 -57.43
C GLU A 370 73.48 -14.66 -58.21
N PHE A 371 73.52 -13.49 -57.53
CA PHE A 371 73.86 -12.20 -58.16
C PHE A 371 75.33 -11.76 -58.00
N ASP A 372 76.19 -12.56 -57.37
CA ASP A 372 77.59 -12.19 -57.08
C ASP A 372 78.65 -12.84 -57.99
N ASP A 373 78.28 -13.48 -59.10
CA ASP A 373 79.25 -14.19 -59.96
C ASP A 373 79.09 -13.88 -61.46
N TYR A 374 79.22 -12.60 -61.85
CA TYR A 374 79.73 -12.21 -63.17
C TYR A 374 80.52 -10.89 -63.10
N GLU A 375 81.85 -11.03 -62.95
CA GLU A 375 82.83 -10.02 -63.36
C GLU A 375 82.83 -9.91 -64.89
N PHE A 376 82.56 -8.71 -65.45
CA PHE A 376 83.39 -8.00 -66.46
C PHE A 376 82.79 -6.65 -66.88
#